data_AF-A0A4R6UC89-F1
#
_entry.id   AF-A0A4R6UC89-F1
#
_cell.length_a   1.000
_cell.length_b   1.000
_cell.length_c   1.000
_cell.angle_alpha   90.00
_cell.angle_beta   90.00
_cell.angle_gamma   90.00
#
_symmetry.space_group_name_H-M   'P 1'
#
loop_
_entity.id
_entity.type
_entity.pdbx_description
1 polymer ?
#
loop_
_entity_poly.entity_id
_entity_poly.type
_entity_poly.pdbx_seq_one_letter_code
_entity_poly.pdbx_strand_id
1 'polypeptide(L)' 'MAKWFKTAVIVLFTAVVLVFTLQNIQSVTVAFLTASITLPVSLLVIGVYVLGMFTGGSLLSLIRHVMADRRQPQD' A
#
# COMPACT_ATOMS: atom_id res chain seq x y z
N MET A 1 -23.86 15.11 15.15
CA MET A 1 -22.81 15.63 14.24
C MET A 1 -21.80 14.57 13.79
N ALA A 2 -21.24 13.74 14.67
CA ALA A 2 -20.21 12.75 14.31
C ALA A 2 -20.60 11.71 13.23
N LYS A 3 -21.89 11.30 13.14
CA LYS A 3 -22.37 10.35 12.13
C LYS A 3 -22.22 10.88 10.70
N TRP A 4 -22.69 12.10 10.45
CA TRP A 4 -22.63 12.74 9.14
C TRP A 4 -21.20 13.01 8.70
N PHE A 5 -20.31 13.34 9.64
CA PHE A 5 -18.89 13.53 9.36
C PHE A 5 -18.23 12.22 8.86
N LYS A 6 -18.47 11.09 9.53
CA LYS A 6 -17.94 9.79 9.08
C LYS A 6 -18.44 9.43 7.68
N THR A 7 -19.74 9.62 7.41
CA THR A 7 -20.31 9.38 6.09
C THR A 7 -19.70 10.30 5.04
N ALA A 8 -19.53 11.59 5.33
CA ALA A 8 -18.92 12.54 4.41
C ALA A 8 -17.47 12.17 4.07
N VAL A 9 -16.68 11.75 5.06
CA VAL A 9 -15.29 11.29 4.85
C VAL A 9 -15.25 10.05 3.97
N ILE A 10 -16.14 9.06 4.21
CA ILE A 10 -16.22 7.86 3.39
C ILE A 10 -16.59 8.22 1.95
N VAL A 11 -17.62 9.04 1.76
CA VAL A 11 -18.05 9.49 0.41
C VAL A 11 -16.93 10.21 -0.32
N LEU A 12 -16.23 11.13 0.37
CA LEU A 12 -15.09 11.85 -0.21
C LEU A 12 -13.97 10.90 -0.62
N PHE A 13 -13.61 9.96 0.27
CA PHE A 13 -12.57 8.99 -0.01
C PHE A 13 -12.94 8.09 -1.20
N THR A 14 -14.18 7.58 -1.24
CA THR A 14 -14.69 6.81 -2.38
C THR A 14 -14.65 7.62 -3.67
N ALA A 15 -15.05 8.89 -3.65
CA ALA A 15 -14.98 9.76 -4.83
C ALA A 15 -13.54 9.93 -5.32
N VAL A 16 -12.58 10.14 -4.42
CA VAL A 16 -11.15 10.23 -4.77
C VAL A 16 -10.67 8.94 -5.43
N VAL A 17 -10.99 7.77 -4.86
CA VAL A 17 -10.59 6.47 -5.43
C VAL A 17 -11.21 6.24 -6.81
N LEU A 18 -12.48 6.60 -7.00
CA LEU A 18 -13.16 6.48 -8.29
C LEU A 18 -12.53 7.40 -9.34
N VAL A 19 -12.31 8.67 -9.01
CA VAL A 19 -11.67 9.64 -9.91
C VAL A 19 -10.26 9.18 -10.26
N PHE A 20 -9.48 8.74 -9.27
CA PHE A 20 -8.15 8.18 -9.50
C PHE A 20 -8.20 6.99 -10.46
N THR A 21 -9.12 6.04 -10.24
CA THR A 21 -9.28 4.86 -11.10
C THR A 21 -9.63 5.25 -12.53
N LEU A 22 -10.61 6.15 -12.71
CA LEU A 22 -11.07 6.60 -14.03
C LEU A 22 -10.00 7.40 -14.78
N GLN A 23 -9.25 8.26 -14.09
CA GLN A 23 -8.16 9.03 -14.70
C GLN A 23 -6.95 8.14 -15.05
N ASN A 24 -6.76 7.03 -14.33
CA ASN A 24 -5.62 6.12 -14.47
C ASN A 24 -6.03 4.77 -15.08
N ILE A 25 -6.92 4.80 -16.08
CA ILE A 25 -7.29 3.63 -16.90
C ILE A 25 -6.19 3.29 -17.90
N GLN A 26 -5.32 4.25 -18.25
CA GLN A 26 -4.21 4.02 -19.15
C GLN A 26 -3.33 2.88 -18.63
N SER A 27 -3.07 1.91 -19.50
CA SER A 27 -2.19 0.78 -19.22
C SER A 27 -0.74 1.19 -19.26
N VAL A 28 0.03 0.71 -18.28
CA VAL A 28 1.48 0.80 -18.25
C VAL A 28 2.07 -0.60 -18.28
N THR A 29 3.16 -0.77 -19.02
CA THR A 29 3.95 -2.00 -19.00
C THR A 29 5.11 -1.83 -18.03
N VAL A 30 5.20 -2.70 -17.05
CA VAL A 30 6.34 -2.79 -16.14
C VAL A 30 7.14 -4.03 -16.52
N ALA A 31 8.44 -3.86 -16.76
CA ALA A 31 9.37 -4.93 -17.04
C ALA A 31 10.30 -5.14 -15.84
N PHE A 32 10.55 -6.39 -15.47
CA PHE A 32 11.49 -6.77 -14.44
C PHE A 32 12.23 -8.05 -14.85
N LEU A 33 13.53 -7.92 -15.14
CA LEU A 33 14.37 -8.99 -15.66
C LEU A 33 13.75 -9.62 -16.93
N THR A 34 13.28 -10.87 -16.86
CA THR A 34 12.59 -11.59 -17.93
C THR A 34 11.06 -11.54 -17.83
N ALA A 35 10.51 -10.99 -16.75
CA ALA A 35 9.08 -10.84 -16.55
C ALA A 35 8.60 -9.47 -17.05
N SER A 36 7.39 -9.44 -17.60
CA SER A 36 6.70 -8.19 -17.91
C SER A 36 5.23 -8.33 -17.60
N ILE A 37 4.62 -7.22 -17.20
CA ILE A 37 3.19 -7.17 -16.92
C ILE A 37 2.64 -5.82 -17.41
N THR A 38 1.50 -5.86 -18.07
CA THR A 38 0.78 -4.68 -18.54
C THR A 38 -0.55 -4.60 -17.83
N LEU A 39 -0.79 -3.50 -17.14
CA LEU A 39 -2.05 -3.27 -16.42
C LEU A 39 -2.32 -1.76 -16.27
N PRO A 40 -3.58 -1.36 -15.99
CA PRO A 40 -3.90 0.04 -15.69
C PRO A 40 -3.07 0.56 -14.51
N VAL A 41 -2.62 1.81 -14.59
CA VAL A 41 -1.83 2.46 -13.53
C VAL A 41 -2.56 2.39 -12.17
N SER A 42 -3.88 2.49 -12.16
CA SER A 42 -4.69 2.36 -10.94
C SER A 42 -4.51 1.01 -10.24
N LEU A 43 -4.57 -0.10 -10.98
CA LEU A 43 -4.34 -1.44 -10.45
C LEU A 43 -2.89 -1.61 -9.98
N LEU A 44 -1.93 -1.02 -10.70
CA LEU A 44 -0.52 -1.11 -10.35
C LEU A 44 -0.26 -0.45 -8.99
N VAL A 45 -0.77 0.76 -8.79
CA VAL A 45 -0.60 1.50 -7.53
C VAL A 45 -1.23 0.75 -6.37
N ILE A 46 -2.44 0.19 -6.53
CA ILE A 46 -3.08 -0.62 -5.49
C ILE A 46 -2.23 -1.85 -5.17
N GLY A 47 -1.76 -2.58 -6.18
CA GLY A 47 -0.92 -3.77 -6.01
C GLY A 47 0.39 -3.46 -5.29
N VAL A 48 1.10 -2.42 -5.73
CA VAL A 48 2.36 -1.98 -5.10
C VAL A 48 2.13 -1.52 -3.66
N TYR A 49 1.04 -0.81 -3.37
CA TYR A 49 0.71 -0.40 -2.00
C TYR A 49 0.51 -1.61 -1.07
N VAL A 50 -0.25 -2.61 -1.51
CA VAL A 50 -0.48 -3.85 -0.73
C VAL A 50 0.82 -4.61 -0.51
N LEU A 51 1.62 -4.78 -1.57
CA LEU A 51 2.94 -5.42 -1.47
C LEU A 51 3.88 -4.64 -0.55
N GLY A 52 3.88 -3.31 -0.64
CA GLY A 52 4.64 -2.41 0.22
C GLY A 52 4.25 -2.52 1.69
N MET A 53 2.96 -2.62 2.01
CA MET A 53 2.50 -2.86 3.38
C MET A 53 2.96 -4.22 3.91
N PHE A 54 2.86 -5.27 3.10
CA PHE A 54 3.27 -6.62 3.49
C PHE A 54 4.79 -6.70 3.73
N THR A 55 5.57 -6.20 2.77
CA THR A 55 7.04 -6.21 2.83
C THR A 55 7.59 -5.25 3.89
N GLY A 56 7.08 -4.02 3.95
CA GLY A 56 7.47 -3.02 4.94
C GLY A 56 7.14 -3.45 6.37
N GLY A 57 5.95 -4.03 6.61
CA GLY A 57 5.59 -4.60 7.92
C GLY A 57 6.51 -5.74 8.33
N SER A 58 6.83 -6.64 7.39
CA SER A 58 7.78 -7.74 7.61
C SER A 58 9.18 -7.22 7.95
N LEU A 59 9.67 -6.24 7.20
CA LEU A 59 10.99 -5.63 7.43
C LEU A 59 11.05 -4.92 8.80
N LEU A 60 10.03 -4.14 9.15
CA LEU A 60 9.93 -3.49 10.45
C LEU A 60 9.89 -4.50 11.61
N SER A 61 9.20 -5.63 11.42
CA SER A 61 9.18 -6.73 12.39
C SER A 61 10.57 -7.34 12.59
N LEU A 62 11.30 -7.60 11.50
CA LEU A 62 12.66 -8.13 11.55
C LEU A 62 13.62 -7.16 12.25
N ILE A 63 13.59 -5.88 11.88
CA ILE A 63 14.41 -4.84 12.52
C ILE A 63 14.11 -4.77 14.02
N ARG A 64 12.82 -4.77 14.39
CA ARG A 64 12.41 -4.76 15.81
C ARG A 64 12.95 -5.98 16.54
N HIS A 65 12.92 -7.16 15.95
CA HIS A 65 13.43 -8.38 16.57
C HIS A 65 14.94 -8.31 16.80
N VAL A 66 15.71 -7.92 15.78
CA VAL A 66 17.17 -7.76 15.87
C VAL A 66 17.58 -6.69 16.90
N MET A 67 16.81 -5.61 17.02
CA MET A 67 17.07 -4.57 18.03
C MET A 67 16.59 -4.95 19.44
N ALA A 68 15.52 -5.74 19.56
CA ALA A 68 15.01 -6.22 20.84
C ALA A 68 15.96 -7.24 21.49
N ASP A 69 16.57 -8.10 20.67
CA ASP A 69 17.58 -9.08 21.10
C ASP A 69 18.81 -8.41 21.75
N ARG A 70 19.13 -7.18 21.35
CA ARG A 70 20.22 -6.36 21.93
C ARG A 70 19.91 -5.77 23.31
N ARG A 71 18.70 -5.96 23.85
CA ARG A 71 18.26 -5.38 25.13
C ARG A 71 18.05 -6.40 26.25
N GLN A 72 18.39 -7.67 26.07
CA GLN A 72 18.43 -8.63 27.18
C GLN A 72 19.81 -8.57 27.86
N PRO A 73 19.93 -8.06 29.10
CA PRO A 73 21.09 -8.31 29.94
C PRO A 73 21.12 -9.81 30.24
N GLN A 74 22.26 -10.41 30.00
CA GLN A 74 22.57 -11.78 30.35
C GLN A 74 22.80 -11.82 31.87
N ASP A 75 21.77 -12.22 32.63
CA ASP A 75 21.88 -12.60 34.05
C ASP A 75 22.20 -14.10 34.17
#